data_AF-A0A0P8AB17-F1
#
_entry.id   AF-A0A0P8AB17-F1
#
_cell.length_a   1.000
_cell.length_b   1.000
_cell.length_c   1.000
_cell.angle_alpha   90.00
_cell.angle_beta   90.00
_cell.angle_gamma   90.00
#
_symmetry.space_group_name_H-M   'P 1'
#
loop_
_entity.id
_entity.type
_entity.pdbx_description
1 polymer ?
#
loop_
_entity_poly.entity_id
_entity_poly.type
_entity_poly.pdbx_seq_one_letter_code
_entity_poly.pdbx_strand_id
1 'polypeptide(L)'
;MALVKLKSDGFLTVIGDHKQLGPIVMSEHSMLKVSLYDLLHKRIKEHDRTTPPNKKAMLSLRRQYRMHPEIADICRMLSYPEGLETADIDRTLKVDTSRLNGCWHDRVIDPGKAVVFVSTEEVATQETKDRKGSTLNLKEVEIIEDIVKRLEDLAFSHIKSQSYQHIKGRGN
;
A
#
# COMPACT_ATOMS: atom_id res chain seq x y z
N MET A 1 5.51 15.46 7.44
CA MET A 1 5.09 16.29 8.59
C MET A 1 5.53 17.71 8.36
N ALA A 2 4.61 18.68 8.44
CA ALA A 2 4.91 20.10 8.34
C ALA A 2 4.53 20.83 9.65
N LEU A 3 5.40 21.70 10.16
CA LEU A 3 5.13 22.54 11.32
C LEU A 3 4.87 23.98 10.88
N VAL A 4 3.74 24.56 11.27
CA VAL A 4 3.37 25.95 10.96
C VAL A 4 3.00 26.67 12.25
N LYS A 5 3.59 27.84 12.50
CA LYS A 5 3.21 28.71 13.61
C LYS A 5 1.94 29.47 13.25
N LEU A 6 0.92 29.44 14.11
CA LEU A 6 -0.34 30.15 13.88
C LEU A 6 -0.24 31.61 14.34
N LYS A 7 -1.25 32.42 13.98
CA LYS A 7 -1.37 33.83 14.42
C LYS A 7 -1.69 33.96 15.91
N SER A 8 -2.19 32.90 16.56
CA SER A 8 -2.27 32.77 18.01
C SER A 8 -0.99 32.11 18.55
N ASP A 9 -0.76 32.16 19.86
CA ASP A 9 0.43 31.57 20.52
C ASP A 9 0.53 30.02 20.46
N GLY A 10 -0.24 29.38 19.56
CA GLY A 10 -0.25 27.93 19.34
C GLY A 10 0.58 27.46 18.15
N PHE A 11 0.90 26.16 18.17
CA PHE A 11 1.60 25.47 17.08
C PHE A 11 0.62 24.57 16.31
N LEU A 12 0.72 24.54 14.98
CA LEU A 12 0.01 23.59 14.12
C LEU A 12 0.98 22.55 13.58
N THR A 13 0.68 21.27 13.81
CA THR A 13 1.39 20.14 13.20
C THR A 13 0.49 19.44 12.19
N VAL A 14 0.98 19.27 10.97
CA VAL A 14 0.26 18.65 9.86
C VAL A 14 0.97 17.35 9.45
N ILE A 15 0.26 16.21 9.54
CA ILE A 15 0.79 14.87 9.27
C ILE A 15 -0.02 14.19 8.17
N GLY A 16 0.68 13.66 7.16
CA GLY A 16 0.07 13.06 5.98
C GLY A 16 1.06 12.98 4.84
N ASP A 17 0.57 12.53 3.70
CA ASP A 17 1.36 12.14 2.54
C ASP A 17 0.67 12.60 1.25
N HIS A 18 1.23 13.64 0.64
CA HIS A 18 0.72 14.25 -0.59
C HIS A 18 0.86 13.35 -1.84
N LYS A 19 1.50 12.18 -1.73
CA LYS A 19 1.56 11.18 -2.81
C LYS A 19 0.39 10.20 -2.74
N GLN A 20 -0.43 10.23 -1.69
CA GLN A 20 -1.62 9.40 -1.51
C GLN A 20 -2.89 10.14 -1.98
N LEU A 21 -4.06 9.53 -1.78
CA LEU A 21 -5.34 10.11 -2.18
C LEU A 21 -5.56 11.49 -1.54
N GLY A 22 -5.81 12.48 -2.39
CA GLY A 22 -6.25 13.81 -1.96
C GLY A 22 -7.73 13.84 -1.53
N PRO A 23 -8.24 15.01 -1.12
CA PRO A 23 -9.65 15.17 -0.77
C PRO A 23 -10.55 14.93 -2.00
N ILE A 24 -11.72 14.33 -1.77
CA ILE A 24 -12.78 14.23 -2.78
C ILE A 24 -13.47 15.59 -2.88
N VAL A 25 -13.48 16.18 -4.08
CA VAL A 25 -14.06 17.50 -4.33
C VAL A 25 -15.18 17.36 -5.35
N MET A 26 -16.42 17.42 -4.87
CA MET A 26 -17.62 17.31 -5.70
C MET A 26 -17.98 18.64 -6.39
N SER A 27 -17.28 19.72 -6.05
CA SER A 27 -17.50 21.04 -6.61
C SER A 27 -16.65 21.27 -7.85
N GLU A 28 -17.22 21.92 -8.87
CA GLU A 28 -16.45 22.35 -10.04
C GLU A 28 -15.50 23.53 -9.76
N HIS A 29 -15.58 24.13 -8.57
CA HIS A 29 -14.68 25.21 -8.17
C HIS A 29 -13.24 24.70 -8.07
N SER A 30 -12.42 25.08 -9.05
CA SER A 30 -11.01 24.70 -9.20
C SER A 30 -10.15 24.98 -7.97
N MET A 31 -10.48 26.02 -7.20
CA MET A 31 -9.78 26.38 -5.97
C MET A 31 -9.93 25.35 -4.85
N LEU A 32 -11.03 24.59 -4.82
CA LEU A 32 -11.25 23.52 -3.85
C LEU A 32 -10.52 22.23 -4.24
N LYS A 33 -10.08 22.11 -5.50
CA LYS A 33 -9.33 20.96 -6.02
C LYS A 33 -7.84 20.98 -5.60
N VAL A 34 -7.35 22.08 -5.03
CA VAL A 34 -5.96 22.19 -4.54
C VAL A 34 -5.90 21.67 -3.10
N SER A 35 -5.04 20.67 -2.85
CA SER A 35 -4.91 20.13 -1.49
C SER A 35 -4.24 21.16 -0.56
N LEU A 36 -4.63 21.16 0.72
CA LEU A 36 -3.95 21.94 1.76
C LEU A 36 -2.45 21.58 1.81
N TYR A 37 -2.10 20.32 1.53
CA TYR A 37 -0.71 19.89 1.42
C TYR A 37 0.04 20.62 0.31
N ASP A 38 -0.53 20.72 -0.89
CA ASP A 38 0.10 21.42 -2.01
C ASP A 38 0.27 22.91 -1.71
N LEU A 39 -0.73 23.53 -1.09
CA LEU A 39 -0.66 24.93 -0.67
C LEU A 39 0.44 25.14 0.39
N LEU A 40 0.52 24.26 1.39
CA LEU A 40 1.56 24.32 2.42
C LEU A 40 2.95 24.01 1.86
N HIS A 41 3.09 22.99 1.01
CA HIS A 41 4.33 22.65 0.32
C HIS A 41 4.83 23.82 -0.52
N LYS A 42 3.94 24.39 -1.35
CA LYS A 42 4.26 25.53 -2.21
C LYS A 42 4.70 26.72 -1.35
N ARG A 43 3.94 27.05 -0.31
CA ARG A 43 4.26 28.16 0.60
C ARG A 43 5.56 27.96 1.35
N ILE A 44 5.86 26.73 1.80
CA ILE A 44 7.13 26.39 2.46
C ILE A 44 8.29 26.51 1.46
N LYS A 45 8.16 25.98 0.23
CA LYS A 45 9.19 26.09 -0.83
C LYS A 45 9.41 27.53 -1.31
N GLU A 46 8.35 28.33 -1.41
CA GLU A 46 8.44 29.75 -1.80
C GLU A 46 9.09 30.59 -0.70
N HIS A 47 8.81 30.30 0.56
CA HIS A 47 9.48 30.94 1.70
C HIS A 47 10.98 30.60 1.74
N ASP A 48 11.36 29.40 1.30
CA ASP A 48 12.74 28.90 1.17
C ASP A 48 13.60 29.70 0.14
N ARG A 49 12.97 30.46 -0.76
CA ARG A 49 13.67 31.28 -1.76
C ARG A 49 14.11 32.65 -1.25
N THR A 50 13.53 33.15 -0.17
CA THR A 50 13.78 34.50 0.38
C THR A 50 14.46 34.48 1.75
N THR A 51 14.59 33.31 2.38
CA THR A 51 15.22 33.11 3.69
C THR A 51 15.88 31.71 3.69
N PRO A 52 17.08 31.49 4.27
CA PRO A 52 17.72 30.18 4.23
C PRO A 52 16.83 29.08 4.85
N PRO A 53 16.88 27.83 4.35
CA PRO A 53 15.94 26.79 4.72
C PRO A 53 15.92 26.55 6.21
N ASN A 54 14.78 26.82 6.85
CA ASN A 54 14.48 26.15 8.10
C ASN A 54 14.01 24.73 7.76
N LYS A 55 14.96 23.87 7.33
CA LYS A 55 14.78 22.43 7.07
C LYS A 55 14.05 21.68 8.20
N LYS A 56 13.94 22.29 9.39
CA LYS A 56 13.16 21.83 10.54
C LYS A 56 11.64 21.89 10.34
N ALA A 57 11.13 22.66 9.38
CA ALA A 57 9.69 22.80 9.18
C ALA A 57 9.05 21.60 8.49
N MET A 58 9.84 20.74 7.82
CA MET A 58 9.36 19.62 7.05
C MET A 58 10.18 18.36 7.29
N LEU A 59 9.53 17.33 7.83
CA LEU A 59 10.13 16.04 8.14
C LEU A 59 9.41 14.93 7.38
N SER A 60 10.17 14.12 6.64
CA SER A 60 9.69 12.94 5.93
C SER A 60 10.18 11.68 6.62
N LEU A 61 9.26 10.76 6.94
CA LEU A 61 9.61 9.44 7.42
C LEU A 61 9.97 8.57 6.22
N ARG A 62 11.20 8.07 6.18
CA ARG A 62 11.71 7.32 5.01
C ARG A 62 11.69 5.81 5.20
N ARG A 63 11.73 5.33 6.44
CA ARG A 63 11.74 3.90 6.75
C ARG A 63 10.32 3.35 6.87
N GLN A 64 10.00 2.36 6.06
CA GLN A 64 8.73 1.63 6.08
C GLN A 64 8.89 0.26 6.73
N TYR A 65 7.85 -0.21 7.41
CA TYR A 65 7.86 -1.44 8.22
C TYR A 65 6.79 -2.45 7.79
N ARG A 66 6.03 -2.16 6.72
CA ARG A 66 4.83 -2.90 6.31
C ARG A 66 5.10 -3.84 5.16
N MET A 67 5.66 -3.33 4.07
CA MET A 67 5.73 -4.02 2.77
C MET A 67 6.97 -4.90 2.67
N HIS A 68 6.85 -6.00 1.91
CA HIS A 68 7.99 -6.76 1.41
C HIS A 68 8.91 -5.85 0.57
N PRO A 69 10.25 -6.06 0.57
CA PRO A 69 11.18 -5.23 -0.20
C PRO A 69 10.81 -5.05 -1.68
N GLU A 70 10.40 -6.12 -2.37
CA GLU A 70 9.98 -6.04 -3.78
C GLU A 70 8.74 -5.16 -4.00
N ILE A 71 7.76 -5.20 -3.09
CA ILE A 71 6.57 -4.33 -3.14
C ILE A 71 7.00 -2.88 -2.90
N ALA A 72 7.87 -2.66 -1.90
CA ALA A 72 8.38 -1.33 -1.56
C ALA A 72 9.20 -0.71 -2.70
N ASP A 73 9.94 -1.53 -3.46
CA ASP A 73 10.71 -1.08 -4.61
C ASP A 73 9.83 -0.50 -5.73
N ILE A 74 8.67 -1.10 -5.99
CA ILE A 74 7.68 -0.55 -6.95
C ILE A 74 7.20 0.82 -6.47
N CYS A 75 6.80 0.94 -5.19
CA CYS A 75 6.37 2.23 -4.63
C CYS A 75 7.49 3.29 -4.68
N ARG A 76 8.73 2.89 -4.39
CA ARG A 76 9.90 3.76 -4.48
C ARG A 76 10.10 4.29 -5.90
N MET A 77 10.01 3.42 -6.91
CA MET A 77 10.19 3.80 -8.31
C MET A 77 9.10 4.73 -8.82
N LEU A 78 7.84 4.48 -8.44
CA LEU A 78 6.69 5.20 -8.99
C LEU A 78 6.32 6.47 -8.23
N SER A 79 6.50 6.51 -6.91
CA SER A 79 5.89 7.55 -6.06
C SER A 79 6.87 8.27 -5.14
N TYR A 80 7.96 7.61 -4.72
CA TYR A 80 8.92 8.14 -3.74
C TYR A 80 10.39 8.03 -4.21
N PRO A 81 10.76 8.65 -5.35
CA PRO A 81 12.14 8.60 -5.86
C PRO A 81 13.17 9.22 -4.89
N GLU A 82 12.73 10.09 -3.98
CA GLU A 82 13.55 10.70 -2.93
C GLU A 82 14.06 9.71 -1.86
N GLY A 83 13.57 8.47 -1.85
CA GLY A 83 14.07 7.37 -1.04
C GLY A 83 13.06 6.85 -0.02
N LEU A 84 12.56 5.64 -0.28
CA LEU A 84 11.83 4.78 0.66
C LEU A 84 12.77 3.65 1.09
N GLU A 85 13.08 3.56 2.39
CA GLU A 85 13.90 2.51 2.99
C GLU A 85 13.00 1.42 3.55
N THR A 86 13.36 0.15 3.36
CA THR A 86 12.65 -0.98 3.98
C THR A 86 13.39 -1.41 5.24
N ALA A 87 12.66 -1.56 6.34
CA ALA A 87 13.21 -2.18 7.55
C ALA A 87 13.56 -3.64 7.26
N ASP A 88 14.65 -4.13 7.86
CA ASP A 88 15.09 -5.53 7.76
C ASP A 88 14.17 -6.43 8.60
N ILE A 89 13.01 -6.75 8.03
CA ILE A 89 11.99 -7.59 8.64
C ILE A 89 11.42 -8.51 7.57
N ASP A 90 11.34 -9.80 7.88
CA ASP A 90 10.68 -10.79 7.02
C ASP A 90 9.18 -10.45 6.89
N ARG A 91 8.77 -10.20 5.64
CA ARG A 91 7.39 -9.90 5.22
C ARG A 91 6.90 -10.88 4.17
N THR A 92 7.58 -12.00 4.01
CA THR A 92 7.18 -13.08 3.12
C THR A 92 5.87 -13.70 3.60
N LEU A 93 4.96 -13.93 2.65
CA LEU A 93 3.69 -14.58 2.91
C LEU A 93 3.90 -15.94 3.61
N LYS A 94 3.17 -16.19 4.69
CA LYS A 94 3.28 -17.45 5.46
C LYS A 94 2.11 -18.36 5.11
N VAL A 95 2.38 -19.36 4.30
CA VAL A 95 1.44 -20.41 3.86
C VAL A 95 2.13 -21.77 3.90
N ASP A 96 1.34 -22.84 3.91
CA ASP A 96 1.87 -24.21 3.84
C ASP A 96 2.28 -24.57 2.40
N THR A 97 3.57 -24.35 2.07
CA THR A 97 4.10 -24.60 0.73
C THR A 97 4.16 -26.08 0.36
N SER A 98 4.06 -27.01 1.34
CA SER A 98 4.08 -28.45 1.07
C SER A 98 2.82 -28.94 0.32
N ARG A 99 1.75 -28.15 0.37
CA ARG A 99 0.47 -28.44 -0.28
C ARG A 99 0.34 -27.80 -1.65
N LEU A 100 1.37 -27.10 -2.12
CA LEU A 100 1.43 -26.62 -3.50
C LEU A 100 1.53 -27.83 -4.43
N ASN A 101 0.66 -27.89 -5.43
CA ASN A 101 0.55 -28.96 -6.41
C ASN A 101 0.82 -28.46 -7.85
N GLY A 102 1.22 -27.20 -8.01
CA GLY A 102 1.58 -26.62 -9.30
C GLY A 102 0.38 -26.16 -10.13
N CYS A 103 -0.81 -26.03 -9.52
CA CYS A 103 -1.94 -25.38 -10.18
C CYS A 103 -1.61 -23.91 -10.49
N TRP A 104 -2.43 -23.26 -11.33
CA TRP A 104 -2.09 -21.90 -11.75
C TRP A 104 -2.12 -20.89 -10.60
N HIS A 105 -3.04 -21.04 -9.64
CA HIS A 105 -3.12 -20.19 -8.44
C HIS A 105 -1.89 -20.36 -7.53
N ASP A 106 -1.30 -21.56 -7.48
CA ASP A 106 -0.07 -21.81 -6.71
C ASP A 106 1.09 -20.93 -7.20
N ARG A 107 1.14 -20.65 -8.51
CA ARG A 107 2.16 -19.76 -9.09
C ARG A 107 1.95 -18.30 -8.71
N VAL A 108 0.73 -17.93 -8.33
CA VAL A 108 0.33 -16.57 -7.92
C VAL A 108 0.56 -16.34 -6.43
N ILE A 109 0.31 -17.35 -5.61
CA ILE A 109 0.41 -17.26 -4.14
C ILE A 109 1.75 -17.76 -3.59
N ASP A 110 2.68 -18.11 -4.47
CA ASP A 110 4.03 -18.55 -4.13
C ASP A 110 4.72 -17.51 -3.23
N PRO A 111 5.08 -17.85 -1.98
CA PRO A 111 5.78 -16.94 -1.08
C PRO A 111 7.13 -16.43 -1.61
N GLY A 112 7.74 -17.14 -2.56
CA GLY A 112 8.94 -16.70 -3.25
C GLY A 112 8.73 -15.53 -4.21
N LYS A 113 7.48 -15.11 -4.45
CA LYS A 113 7.12 -14.01 -5.34
C LYS A 113 6.21 -13.03 -4.60
N ALA A 114 6.75 -11.90 -4.18
CA ALA A 114 5.95 -10.90 -3.46
C ALA A 114 5.06 -10.06 -4.37
N VAL A 115 5.36 -10.04 -5.68
CA VAL A 115 4.58 -9.32 -6.69
C VAL A 115 4.30 -10.24 -7.87
N VAL A 116 3.02 -10.39 -8.19
CA VAL A 116 2.56 -11.14 -9.37
C VAL A 116 1.48 -10.33 -10.06
N PHE A 117 1.60 -10.15 -11.39
CA PHE A 117 0.55 -9.57 -12.23
C PHE A 117 -0.13 -10.68 -13.02
N VAL A 118 -1.45 -10.81 -12.90
CA VAL A 118 -2.26 -11.79 -13.63
C VAL A 118 -2.98 -11.07 -14.75
N SER A 119 -2.49 -11.24 -15.99
CA SER A 119 -3.16 -10.67 -17.17
C SER A 119 -4.43 -11.46 -17.49
N THR A 120 -5.49 -10.73 -17.83
CA THR A 120 -6.78 -11.28 -18.26
C THR A 120 -7.04 -11.06 -19.75
N GLU A 121 -6.05 -10.57 -20.51
CA GLU A 121 -6.22 -10.23 -21.94
C GLU A 121 -6.65 -11.43 -22.81
N GLU A 122 -6.21 -12.64 -22.47
CA GLU A 122 -6.51 -13.88 -23.22
C GLU A 122 -7.84 -14.54 -22.81
N VAL A 123 -8.49 -14.05 -21.74
CA VAL A 123 -9.82 -14.48 -21.34
C VAL A 123 -10.82 -13.41 -21.72
N ALA A 124 -11.98 -13.80 -22.25
CA ALA A 124 -13.02 -12.86 -22.66
C ALA A 124 -13.57 -12.10 -21.43
N THR A 125 -12.96 -10.98 -21.10
CA THR A 125 -13.40 -10.09 -20.02
C THR A 125 -14.25 -8.98 -20.60
N GLN A 126 -15.49 -8.86 -20.15
CA GLN A 126 -16.34 -7.72 -20.45
C GLN A 126 -16.61 -6.93 -19.19
N GLU A 127 -16.25 -5.65 -19.20
CA GLU A 127 -16.67 -4.71 -18.19
C GLU A 127 -18.16 -4.41 -18.36
N THR A 128 -18.92 -4.53 -17.29
CA THR A 128 -20.32 -4.13 -17.20
C THR A 128 -20.42 -2.85 -16.38
N LYS A 129 -21.24 -1.90 -16.83
CA LYS A 129 -21.48 -0.65 -16.09
C LYS A 129 -22.86 -0.68 -15.43
N ASP A 130 -22.92 -0.30 -14.16
CA ASP A 130 -24.19 -0.09 -13.47
C ASP A 130 -24.83 1.25 -13.86
N ARG A 131 -26.08 1.47 -13.42
CA ARG A 131 -26.82 2.72 -13.68
C ARG A 131 -26.22 3.96 -12.98
N LYS A 132 -25.31 3.79 -12.03
CA LYS A 132 -24.65 4.85 -11.25
C LYS A 132 -23.22 5.13 -11.75
N GLY A 133 -22.77 4.43 -12.79
CA GLY A 133 -21.47 4.62 -13.41
C GLY A 133 -20.34 3.73 -12.86
N SER A 134 -20.63 2.82 -11.92
CA SER A 134 -19.64 1.84 -11.42
C SER A 134 -19.39 0.75 -12.47
N THR A 135 -18.15 0.25 -12.56
CA THR A 135 -17.75 -0.84 -13.45
C THR A 135 -17.58 -2.16 -12.69
N LEU A 136 -17.88 -3.27 -13.35
CA LEU A 136 -17.73 -4.64 -12.82
C LEU A 136 -17.17 -5.57 -13.91
N ASN A 137 -16.17 -6.36 -13.57
CA ASN A 137 -15.63 -7.42 -14.42
C ASN A 137 -15.83 -8.78 -13.72
N LEU A 138 -16.83 -9.56 -14.17
CA LEU A 138 -17.16 -10.84 -13.55
C LEU A 138 -16.02 -11.87 -13.64
N LYS A 139 -15.21 -11.80 -14.70
CA LYS A 139 -14.10 -12.74 -14.88
C LYS A 139 -12.97 -12.48 -13.89
N GLU A 140 -12.66 -11.21 -13.63
CA GLU A 140 -11.72 -10.84 -12.57
C GLU A 140 -12.21 -11.29 -11.19
N VAL A 141 -13.52 -11.18 -10.94
CA VAL A 141 -14.12 -11.66 -9.69
C VAL A 141 -13.90 -13.17 -9.51
N GLU A 142 -14.17 -13.98 -10.54
CA GLU A 142 -13.93 -15.44 -10.50
C GLU A 142 -12.44 -15.77 -10.24
N ILE A 143 -11.53 -15.08 -10.94
CA ILE A 143 -10.08 -15.26 -10.78
C ILE A 143 -9.65 -14.93 -9.33
N ILE A 144 -10.12 -13.81 -8.78
CA ILE A 144 -9.85 -13.41 -7.40
C ILE A 144 -10.43 -14.42 -6.42
N GLU A 145 -11.66 -14.87 -6.64
CA GLU A 145 -12.33 -15.85 -5.77
C GLU A 145 -11.51 -17.14 -5.67
N ASP A 146 -11.01 -17.66 -6.80
CA ASP A 146 -10.20 -18.87 -6.76
C ASP A 146 -8.85 -18.65 -6.06
N ILE A 147 -8.19 -17.50 -6.26
CA ILE A 147 -6.95 -17.15 -5.55
C ILE A 147 -7.20 -17.09 -4.04
N VAL A 148 -8.30 -16.46 -3.61
CA VAL A 148 -8.67 -16.34 -2.19
C VAL A 148 -8.97 -17.70 -1.57
N LYS A 149 -9.79 -18.53 -2.22
CA LYS A 149 -10.06 -19.90 -1.76
C LYS A 149 -8.77 -20.68 -1.57
N ARG A 150 -7.83 -20.55 -2.52
CA ARG A 150 -6.55 -21.23 -2.43
C ARG A 150 -5.68 -20.70 -1.28
N LEU A 151 -5.64 -19.38 -1.06
CA LEU A 151 -4.94 -18.79 0.09
C LEU A 151 -5.52 -19.27 1.42
N GLU A 152 -6.85 -19.29 1.55
CA GLU A 152 -7.55 -19.78 2.73
C GLU A 152 -7.17 -21.24 3.02
N ASP A 153 -7.25 -22.10 1.99
CA ASP A 153 -6.89 -23.51 2.10
C ASP A 153 -5.49 -23.70 2.69
N LEU A 154 -4.50 -22.90 2.26
CA LEU A 154 -3.11 -23.00 2.73
C LEU A 154 -2.86 -22.29 4.08
N ALA A 155 -3.62 -21.24 4.40
CA ALA A 155 -3.49 -20.47 5.64
C ALA A 155 -4.07 -21.22 6.86
N PHE A 156 -5.24 -21.84 6.72
CA PHE A 156 -5.88 -22.59 7.83
C PHE A 156 -5.06 -23.80 8.30
N SER A 157 -4.23 -24.39 7.42
CA SER A 157 -3.27 -25.45 7.79
C SER A 157 -2.06 -24.92 8.58
N HIS A 158 -1.60 -23.70 8.29
CA HIS A 158 -0.45 -23.12 8.99
C HIS A 158 -0.76 -22.88 10.48
N ILE A 159 -1.96 -22.39 10.80
CA ILE A 159 -2.42 -22.15 12.17
C ILE A 159 -2.49 -23.47 12.98
N LYS A 160 -2.95 -24.57 12.36
CA LYS A 160 -2.97 -25.90 13.00
C LYS A 160 -1.56 -26.43 13.26
N SER A 161 -0.63 -26.22 12.33
CA SER A 161 0.76 -26.67 12.47
C SER A 161 1.52 -25.96 13.60
N GLN A 162 1.33 -24.64 13.76
CA GLN A 162 1.93 -23.88 14.87
C GLN A 162 1.32 -24.23 16.22
N SER A 163 0.01 -24.47 16.27
CA SER A 163 -0.68 -24.90 17.50
C SER A 163 -0.17 -26.26 18.00
N TYR A 164 0.13 -27.19 17.10
CA TYR A 164 0.70 -28.51 17.44
C TYR A 164 2.15 -28.43 17.94
N GLN A 165 2.97 -27.55 17.37
CA GLN A 165 4.37 -27.35 17.80
C GLN A 165 4.44 -26.71 19.19
N HIS A 166 3.55 -25.78 19.52
CA HIS A 166 3.49 -25.14 20.84
C HIS A 166 3.07 -26.09 21.96
N ILE A 167 2.24 -27.10 21.66
CA ILE A 167 1.82 -28.13 22.63
C ILE A 167 2.96 -29.12 22.90
N LYS A 168 3.76 -29.49 21.88
CA LYS A 168 4.90 -30.40 22.05
C LYS A 168 6.13 -29.75 22.71
N GLY A 169 6.29 -28.43 22.60
CA GLY A 169 7.40 -27.69 23.21
C GLY A 169 7.27 -27.40 24.72
N ARG A 170 6.11 -27.71 25.33
CA ARG A 170 5.88 -27.58 26.79
C ARG A 170 5.97 -28.90 27.57
N GLY A 171 6.41 -29.96 26.89
CA GLY A 171 6.47 -31.32 27.43
C GLY A 171 7.89 -31.86 27.68
N ASN A 172 8.86 -30.98 27.97
CA ASN A 172 10.18 -31.35 28.49
C ASN A 172 10.54 -30.43 29.67
#